data_AF-A0A838CX88-F1
#
_entry.id   AF-A0A838CX88-F1
#
_cell.length_a   1.000
_cell.length_b   1.000
_cell.length_c   1.000
_cell.angle_alpha   90.00
_cell.angle_beta   90.00
_cell.angle_gamma   90.00
#
_symmetry.space_group_name_H-M   'P 1'
#
loop_
_entity.id
_entity.type
_entity.pdbx_description
1 polymer ?
#
loop_
_entity_poly.entity_id
_entity_poly.type
_entity_poly.pdbx_seq_one_letter_code
_entity_poly.pdbx_strand_id
1 'polypeptide(L)'
;MQEHYQHLAELLYEKNERLTIEEARTWVELLWEDFEATYAKAGHDYQGKKVTEQIVRRWIENYGPRLHEFVATNPKYKELLNKRGPLQ
;
A
#
# COMPACT_ATOMS: atom_id res chain seq x y z
N MET A 1 13.70 3.07 2.84
CA MET A 1 12.37 3.65 2.58
C MET A 1 12.06 3.54 1.10
N GLN A 2 12.78 4.26 0.23
CA GLN A 2 12.62 4.14 -1.23
C GLN A 2 12.76 2.67 -1.71
N GLU A 3 13.78 1.93 -1.25
CA GLU A 3 13.97 0.52 -1.63
C GLU A 3 12.85 -0.42 -1.15
N HIS A 4 12.36 -0.25 0.09
CA HIS A 4 11.22 -1.04 0.59
C HIS A 4 9.95 -0.79 -0.23
N TYR A 5 9.70 0.47 -0.58
CA TYR A 5 8.52 0.82 -1.37
C TYR A 5 8.62 0.25 -2.77
N GLN A 6 9.81 0.28 -3.37
CA GLN A 6 10.04 -0.30 -4.69
C GLN A 6 9.79 -1.81 -4.69
N HIS A 7 10.41 -2.57 -3.77
CA HIS A 7 10.22 -4.02 -3.71
C HIS A 7 8.77 -4.43 -3.43
N LEU A 8 8.09 -3.71 -2.54
CA LEU A 8 6.67 -3.97 -2.25
C LEU A 8 5.78 -3.60 -3.43
N ALA A 9 6.10 -2.54 -4.18
CA ALA A 9 5.34 -2.12 -5.35
C ALA A 9 5.49 -3.13 -6.49
N GLU A 10 6.70 -3.63 -6.73
CA GLU A 10 6.96 -4.71 -7.68
C GLU A 10 6.20 -5.98 -7.30
N LEU A 11 6.24 -6.38 -6.03
CA LEU A 11 5.47 -7.52 -5.53
C LEU A 11 3.96 -7.34 -5.76
N LEU A 12 3.42 -6.15 -5.49
CA LEU A 12 2.00 -5.87 -5.69
C LEU A 12 1.63 -5.85 -7.18
N TYR A 13 2.47 -5.25 -8.01
CA TYR A 13 2.30 -5.24 -9.46
C TYR A 13 2.26 -6.66 -10.04
N GLU A 14 3.20 -7.53 -9.64
CA GLU A 14 3.21 -8.95 -10.04
C GLU A 14 1.97 -9.72 -9.58
N LYS A 15 1.38 -9.33 -8.45
CA LYS A 15 0.19 -9.99 -7.87
C LYS A 15 -1.12 -9.46 -8.42
N ASN A 16 -1.13 -8.31 -9.08
CA ASN A 16 -2.34 -7.64 -9.52
C ASN A 16 -2.09 -6.92 -10.85
N GLU A 17 -2.33 -7.66 -11.93
CA GLU A 17 -2.21 -7.19 -13.33
C GLU A 17 -3.15 -6.02 -13.68
N ARG A 18 -4.11 -5.68 -12.81
CA ARG A 18 -5.00 -4.53 -12.99
C ARG A 18 -4.43 -3.22 -12.47
N LEU A 19 -3.31 -3.28 -11.74
CA LEU A 19 -2.62 -2.09 -11.26
C LEU A 19 -1.43 -1.78 -12.17
N THR A 20 -1.23 -0.50 -12.48
CA THR A 20 0.05 -0.03 -12.97
C THR A 20 1.10 -0.06 -11.84
N ILE A 21 2.39 -0.03 -12.19
CA ILE A 21 3.45 0.03 -11.18
C ILE A 21 3.36 1.30 -10.31
N GLU A 22 2.87 2.40 -10.87
CA GLU A 22 2.67 3.68 -10.16
C GLU A 22 1.50 3.58 -9.17
N GLU A 23 0.41 2.92 -9.55
CA GLU A 23 -0.71 2.62 -8.66
C GLU A 23 -0.30 1.65 -7.56
N ALA A 24 0.46 0.61 -7.89
CA ALA A 24 0.99 -0.33 -6.92
C ALA A 24 1.85 0.39 -5.88
N ARG A 25 2.73 1.31 -6.31
CA ARG A 25 3.51 2.16 -5.41
C ARG A 25 2.64 3.04 -4.52
N THR A 26 1.62 3.67 -5.08
CA THR A 26 0.70 4.51 -4.30
C THR A 26 -0.04 3.69 -3.24
N TRP A 27 -0.45 2.47 -3.58
CA TRP A 27 -1.04 1.53 -2.63
C TRP A 27 -0.07 1.14 -1.50
N VAL A 28 1.18 0.86 -1.83
CA VAL A 28 2.21 0.53 -0.83
C VAL A 28 2.43 1.68 0.15
N GLU A 29 2.54 2.90 -0.35
CA GLU A 29 2.69 4.10 0.49
C GLU A 29 1.49 4.28 1.43
N LEU A 30 0.27 4.11 0.91
CA LEU A 30 -0.96 4.18 1.70
C LEU A 30 -1.03 3.11 2.80
N LEU A 31 -0.75 1.85 2.46
CA LEU A 31 -0.75 0.74 3.41
C LEU A 31 0.30 0.97 4.51
N TRP A 32 1.47 1.48 4.14
CA TRP A 32 2.53 1.81 5.08
C TRP A 32 2.09 2.90 6.07
N GLU A 33 1.57 4.02 5.55
CA GLU A 33 1.10 5.13 6.38
C GLU A 33 -0.06 4.73 7.30
N ASP A 34 -1.04 3.95 6.79
CA ASP A 34 -2.16 3.47 7.59
C ASP A 34 -1.69 2.52 8.71
N PHE A 35 -0.68 1.67 8.44
CA PHE A 35 -0.07 0.84 9.48
C PHE A 35 0.64 1.69 10.54
N GLU A 36 1.53 2.61 10.13
CA GLU A 36 2.28 3.45 11.08
C GLU A 36 1.33 4.30 11.93
N ALA A 37 0.27 4.86 11.34
CA ALA A 37 -0.74 5.62 12.06
C ALA A 37 -1.54 4.76 13.05
N THR A 38 -1.88 3.52 12.69
CA THR A 38 -2.60 2.58 13.57
C THR A 38 -1.71 2.12 14.72
N TYR A 39 -0.46 1.78 14.40
CA TYR A 39 0.52 1.29 15.36
C TYR A 39 0.91 2.36 16.38
N ALA A 40 1.13 3.61 15.94
CA ALA A 40 1.39 4.74 16.82
C ALA A 40 0.24 5.01 17.80
N LYS A 41 -1.01 4.89 17.35
CA LYS A 41 -2.20 5.04 18.22
C LYS A 41 -2.32 3.96 19.29
N ALA A 42 -1.77 2.77 19.05
CA ALA A 42 -1.79 1.67 20.01
C ALA A 42 -0.73 1.81 21.12
N GLY A 43 0.05 2.91 21.13
CA GLY A 43 1.01 3.22 22.20
C GLY A 43 2.25 2.33 22.21
N HIS A 44 2.50 1.61 21.11
CA HIS A 44 3.70 0.78 20.97
C HIS A 44 4.88 1.60 20.43
N ASP A 45 6.08 1.34 20.95
CA ASP A 45 7.32 1.89 20.39
C ASP A 45 7.51 1.42 18.94
N TYR A 46 7.82 2.36 18.05
CA TYR A 46 8.04 2.09 16.63
C TYR A 46 9.07 0.96 16.45
N GLN A 47 8.62 -0.22 16.04
CA GLN A 47 9.47 -1.42 15.86
C GLN A 47 10.41 -1.31 14.64
N GLY A 48 10.41 -0.18 13.94
CA GLY A 48 11.28 0.08 12.80
C GLY A 48 10.70 -0.39 11.47
N LYS A 49 11.31 0.12 10.39
CA LYS A 49 10.91 -0.08 8.99
C LYS A 49 10.81 -1.56 8.58
N LYS A 50 11.63 -2.42 9.18
CA LYS A 50 11.66 -3.87 8.88
C LYS A 50 10.36 -4.59 9.31
N VAL A 51 9.77 -4.20 10.44
CA VAL A 51 8.50 -4.78 10.90
C VAL A 51 7.36 -4.27 10.03
N THR A 52 7.33 -2.96 9.74
CA THR A 52 6.33 -2.38 8.84
C THR A 52 6.35 -3.06 7.47
N GLU A 53 7.53 -3.25 6.88
CA GLU A 53 7.68 -3.95 5.61
C GLU A 53 7.11 -5.38 5.65
N GLN A 54 7.37 -6.15 6.70
CA GLN A 54 6.83 -7.51 6.83
C GLN A 54 5.30 -7.52 6.89
N ILE A 55 4.70 -6.56 7.62
CA ILE A 55 3.25 -6.45 7.71
C ILE A 55 2.63 -6.04 6.38
N VAL A 56 3.18 -5.00 5.73
CA VAL A 56 2.69 -4.53 4.42
C VAL A 56 2.84 -5.63 3.37
N ARG A 57 3.98 -6.35 3.35
CA ARG A 57 4.19 -7.52 2.50
C ARG A 57 3.09 -8.56 2.69
N ARG A 58 2.76 -8.88 3.94
CA ARG A 58 1.70 -9.85 4.27
C ARG A 58 0.32 -9.37 3.80
N TRP A 59 0.04 -8.07 3.87
CA TRP A 59 -1.20 -7.52 3.31
C TRP A 59 -1.25 -7.63 1.79
N ILE A 60 -0.14 -7.34 1.10
CA ILE A 60 -0.03 -7.51 -0.36
C ILE A 60 -0.21 -8.97 -0.75
N GLU A 61 0.40 -9.91 -0.03
CA GLU A 61 0.26 -11.34 -0.32
C GLU A 61 -1.19 -11.84 -0.15
N ASN A 62 -1.93 -11.33 0.85
CA ASN A 62 -3.29 -11.78 1.13
C ASN A 62 -4.36 -11.05 0.31
N TYR A 63 -4.18 -9.75 0.06
CA TYR A 63 -5.21 -8.86 -0.48
C TYR A 63 -4.82 -8.19 -1.80
N GLY A 64 -3.54 -8.24 -2.18
CA GLY A 64 -2.99 -7.60 -3.39
C GLY A 64 -3.81 -7.81 -4.65
N PRO A 65 -4.23 -9.05 -5.00
CA PRO A 65 -5.03 -9.32 -6.19
C PRO A 65 -6.38 -8.58 -6.25
N ARG A 66 -6.90 -8.13 -5.10
CA ARG A 66 -8.22 -7.49 -4.97
C ARG A 66 -8.15 -6.03 -4.52
N LEU A 67 -6.95 -5.47 -4.34
CA LEU A 67 -6.78 -4.09 -3.85
C LEU A 67 -7.52 -3.06 -4.74
N HIS A 68 -7.55 -3.28 -6.05
CA HIS A 68 -8.28 -2.43 -7.00
C HIS A 68 -9.80 -2.35 -6.71
N GLU A 69 -10.39 -3.39 -6.09
CA GLU A 69 -11.80 -3.39 -5.69
C GLU A 69 -12.08 -2.41 -4.54
N PHE A 70 -11.09 -2.16 -3.66
CA PHE A 70 -11.24 -1.28 -2.50
C PHE A 70 -11.21 0.21 -2.87
N VAL A 71 -10.61 0.59 -4.01
CA VAL A 71 -10.70 1.97 -4.54
C VAL A 71 -12.16 2.35 -4.79
N ALA A 72 -12.96 1.39 -5.28
CA ALA A 72 -14.36 1.64 -5.61
C ALA A 72 -15.21 1.93 -4.37
N THR A 73 -14.79 1.48 -3.19
CA THR A 73 -15.59 1.52 -1.96
C THR A 73 -15.12 2.55 -0.93
N ASN A 74 -13.91 3.11 -1.05
CA ASN A 74 -13.38 4.09 -0.10
C ASN A 74 -13.08 5.45 -0.76
N PRO A 75 -13.86 6.52 -0.46
CA PRO A 75 -13.69 7.85 -1.03
C PRO A 75 -12.28 8.44 -0.83
N LYS A 76 -11.65 8.17 0.32
CA LYS A 76 -10.29 8.65 0.65
C LYS A 76 -9.27 8.16 -0.38
N TYR A 77 -9.33 6.87 -0.74
CA TYR A 77 -8.38 6.29 -1.69
C TYR A 77 -8.68 6.71 -3.12
N LYS A 78 -9.95 6.86 -3.48
CA LYS A 78 -10.37 7.36 -4.79
C LYS A 78 -9.83 8.78 -5.04
N GLU A 79 -9.95 9.68 -4.08
CA GLU A 79 -9.40 11.04 -4.20
C GLU A 79 -7.87 11.07 -4.25
N LEU A 80 -7.20 10.21 -3.48
CA LEU A 80 -5.74 10.20 -3.38
C LEU A 80 -5.08 9.63 -4.64
N LEU A 81 -5.67 8.60 -5.24
CA LEU A 81 -5.27 8.07 -6.55
C LEU A 81 -5.61 9.05 -7.68
N ASN A 82 -6.80 9.67 -7.67
CA ASN A 82 -7.16 10.69 -8.66
C ASN A 82 -6.26 11.92 -8.64
N LYS A 83 -5.71 12.30 -7.47
CA LYS A 83 -4.78 13.43 -7.34
C LYS A 83 -3.36 13.13 -7.82
N ARG A 84 -2.95 11.86 -7.91
CA ARG A 84 -1.58 11.47 -8.30
C ARG A 84 -1.42 11.04 -9.76
N GLY A 85 -2.49 11.05 -10.55
CA GLY A 85 -2.48 10.75 -11.98
C GLY A 85 -3.30 9.49 -12.30
N PRO A 86 -4.01 9.45 -13.45
CA PRO A 86 -5.17 8.58 -13.63
C PRO A 86 -4.82 7.14 -14.02
N LEU A 87 -5.63 6.21 -13.47
CA LEU A 87 -6.04 4.97 -14.14
C LEU A 87 -6.57 5.34 -15.54
N GLN A 88 -5.86 4.95 -16.60
CA GLN A 88 -6.37 5.02 -17.99
C GLN A 88 -7.01 3.70 -18.39
#